data_AF-A0A1C7D648-F1
#
_entry.id   AF-A0A1C7D648-F1
#
_cell.length_a   1.000
_cell.length_b   1.000
_cell.length_c   1.000
_cell.angle_alpha   90.00
_cell.angle_beta   90.00
_cell.angle_gamma   90.00
#
_symmetry.space_group_name_H-M   'P 1'
#
loop_
_entity.id
_entity.type
_entity.pdbx_description
1 polymer ?
#
loop_
_entity_poly.entity_id
_entity_poly.type
_entity_poly.pdbx_seq_one_letter_code
_entity_poly.pdbx_strand_id
1 'polypeptide(L)'
;MERGKLDQGVMDRTDGRAEKPARPGLSLAFAVFVLGMFGVASLGLLPLEDNLPDGVDVPRAVLLLNPAILVLVASFAGWFAAPRAGLHAPVLEEALVRGDWRLPLRAALMPALFVGVVGMVTLLAYGAITASYFASEGAEMAQPLATRMLYGGITEEVLLRWGMMSVLALLLLKVRLPRAAALWTANILAAVLFGLGHFPILFAVMPDPPLWLLALVLAANAGLGVLFGWLYMRRGLEAAIIAHALTHLFAVSVMAVLAAI
;
A
#
# COMPACT_ATOMS: atom_id res chain seq x y z
N MET A 1 -62.33 11.66 48.43
CA MET A 1 -62.29 12.05 47.00
C MET A 1 -61.10 12.96 46.86
N GLU A 2 -60.06 12.74 46.05
CA GLU A 2 -59.73 11.75 45.02
C GLU A 2 -58.19 11.66 44.96
N ARG A 3 -57.68 10.51 44.51
CA ARG A 3 -56.24 10.29 44.22
C ARG A 3 -55.94 10.84 42.82
N GLY A 4 -54.75 11.42 42.62
CA GLY A 4 -54.34 11.89 41.29
C GLY A 4 -52.83 12.01 41.09
N LYS A 5 -52.16 10.85 41.03
CA LYS A 5 -51.02 10.50 40.16
C LYS A 5 -49.81 11.44 40.07
N LEU A 6 -48.78 11.03 40.80
CA LEU A 6 -47.37 10.96 40.43
C LEU A 6 -47.09 11.08 38.92
N ASP A 7 -46.35 12.12 38.57
CA ASP A 7 -45.74 12.34 37.27
C ASP A 7 -44.41 11.55 37.23
N GLN A 8 -44.45 10.34 36.67
CA GLN A 8 -43.28 9.53 36.36
C GLN A 8 -43.49 8.83 35.01
N GLY A 9 -42.75 9.26 34.00
CA GLY A 9 -42.64 8.66 32.67
C GLY A 9 -42.30 9.76 31.67
N VAL A 10 -41.20 9.74 30.91
CA VAL A 10 -40.50 8.61 30.32
C VAL A 10 -39.04 9.03 30.13
N MET A 11 -38.11 8.31 30.76
CA MET A 11 -36.72 8.28 30.33
C MET A 11 -36.70 7.65 28.94
N ASP A 12 -36.47 8.47 27.92
CA ASP A 12 -36.06 8.01 26.59
C ASP A 12 -34.70 7.34 26.74
N ARG A 13 -34.72 6.01 26.88
CA ARG A 13 -33.52 5.19 26.79
C ARG A 13 -33.19 5.09 25.30
N THR A 14 -32.37 6.02 24.82
CA THR A 14 -31.62 5.83 23.58
C THR A 14 -30.85 4.52 23.74
N ASP A 15 -31.33 3.50 23.06
CA ASP A 15 -30.72 2.21 22.92
C ASP A 15 -29.38 2.39 22.22
N GLY A 16 -28.32 2.51 23.02
CA GLY A 16 -26.92 2.55 22.58
C GLY A 16 -26.44 1.24 21.95
N ARG A 17 -27.23 0.62 21.07
CA ARG A 17 -26.73 -0.34 20.09
C ARG A 17 -25.91 0.48 19.11
N ALA A 18 -24.59 0.52 19.34
CA ALA A 18 -23.64 0.96 18.34
C ALA A 18 -24.01 0.24 17.03
N GLU A 19 -24.55 0.98 16.06
CA GLU A 19 -24.86 0.44 14.75
C GLU A 19 -23.58 -0.22 14.24
N LYS A 20 -23.66 -1.51 13.89
CA LYS A 20 -22.54 -2.15 13.20
C LYS A 20 -22.28 -1.30 11.96
N PRO A 21 -21.05 -0.79 11.76
CA PRO A 21 -20.76 0.03 10.59
C PRO A 21 -21.20 -0.75 9.35
N ALA A 22 -22.03 -0.12 8.51
CA ALA A 22 -22.52 -0.71 7.28
C ALA A 22 -21.32 -1.22 6.48
N ARG A 23 -21.42 -2.43 5.93
CA ARG A 23 -20.34 -2.97 5.10
C ARG A 23 -20.10 -1.98 3.95
N PRO A 24 -18.85 -1.60 3.65
CA PRO A 24 -18.58 -0.75 2.51
C PRO A 24 -19.14 -1.42 1.25
N GLY A 25 -19.88 -0.66 0.45
CA GLY A 25 -20.50 -1.16 -0.77
C GLY A 25 -19.45 -1.60 -1.80
N LEU A 26 -19.91 -2.25 -2.88
CA LEU A 26 -19.07 -2.56 -4.06
C LEU A 26 -18.41 -1.31 -4.67
N SER A 27 -18.95 -0.12 -4.39
CA SER A 27 -18.36 1.17 -4.74
C SER A 27 -16.95 1.35 -4.17
N LEU A 28 -16.65 0.82 -2.98
CA LEU A 28 -15.30 0.90 -2.41
C LEU A 28 -14.32 0.01 -3.19
N ALA A 29 -14.71 -1.22 -3.53
CA ALA A 29 -13.88 -2.10 -4.36
C ALA A 29 -13.56 -1.45 -5.71
N PHE A 30 -14.57 -0.83 -6.33
CA PHE A 30 -14.40 -0.11 -7.58
C PHE A 30 -13.51 1.13 -7.43
N ALA A 31 -13.68 1.93 -6.36
CA ALA A 31 -12.84 3.10 -6.12
C ALA A 31 -11.36 2.72 -5.91
N VAL A 32 -11.08 1.67 -5.12
CA VAL A 32 -9.72 1.15 -4.92
C VAL A 32 -9.16 0.60 -6.23
N PHE A 33 -9.97 -0.08 -7.04
CA PHE A 33 -9.56 -0.56 -8.36
C PHE A 33 -9.15 0.59 -9.28
N VAL A 34 -10.01 1.60 -9.44
CA VAL A 34 -9.73 2.79 -10.27
C VAL A 34 -8.47 3.51 -9.77
N LEU A 35 -8.34 3.66 -8.45
CA LEU A 35 -7.16 4.25 -7.83
C LEU A 35 -5.88 3.46 -8.17
N GLY A 36 -5.91 2.14 -8.03
CA GLY A 36 -4.78 1.27 -8.39
C GLY A 36 -4.45 1.27 -9.89
N MET A 37 -5.45 1.47 -10.76
CA MET A 37 -5.25 1.53 -12.21
C MET A 37 -4.47 2.78 -12.66
N PHE A 38 -4.49 3.88 -11.91
CA PHE A 38 -3.62 5.04 -12.21
C PHE A 38 -2.14 4.66 -12.11
N GLY A 39 -1.77 3.84 -11.12
CA GLY A 39 -0.41 3.33 -11.02
C GLY A 39 -0.07 2.35 -12.14
N VAL A 40 -0.97 1.43 -12.49
CA VAL A 40 -0.78 0.52 -13.64
C VAL A 40 -0.57 1.31 -14.93
N ALA A 41 -1.37 2.34 -15.19
CA ALA A 41 -1.22 3.19 -16.37
C ALA A 41 0.15 3.90 -16.40
N SER A 42 0.69 4.28 -15.24
CA SER A 42 2.01 4.93 -15.13
C SER A 42 3.19 4.03 -15.52
N LEU A 43 3.01 2.70 -15.55
CA LEU A 43 4.03 1.79 -16.11
C LEU A 43 4.22 2.00 -17.61
N GLY A 44 3.22 2.56 -18.31
CA GLY A 44 3.34 2.89 -19.72
C GLY A 44 4.36 3.99 -20.04
N LEU A 45 4.94 4.64 -19.02
CA LEU A 45 6.05 5.57 -19.14
C LEU A 45 7.43 4.87 -19.19
N LEU A 46 7.48 3.58 -18.87
CA LEU A 46 8.70 2.78 -18.92
C LEU A 46 8.87 2.10 -20.28
N PRO A 47 10.10 1.80 -20.70
CA PRO A 47 10.36 0.97 -21.87
C PRO A 47 10.13 -0.51 -21.52
N LEU A 48 8.88 -0.90 -21.32
CA LEU A 48 8.52 -2.25 -20.88
C LEU A 48 8.94 -3.31 -21.90
N GLU A 49 8.96 -2.93 -23.18
CA GLU A 49 9.29 -3.80 -24.30
C GLU A 49 10.76 -4.28 -24.27
N ASP A 50 11.66 -3.51 -23.65
CA ASP A 50 13.09 -3.87 -23.51
C ASP A 50 13.32 -5.12 -22.64
N ASN A 51 12.29 -5.55 -21.90
CA ASN A 51 12.35 -6.75 -21.04
C ASN A 51 11.78 -8.01 -21.72
N LEU A 52 11.41 -7.92 -23.00
CA LEU A 52 10.89 -9.06 -23.76
C LEU A 52 12.04 -9.91 -24.33
N PRO A 53 11.85 -11.24 -24.47
CA PRO A 53 12.79 -12.07 -25.20
C PRO A 53 12.96 -11.62 -26.66
N ASP A 54 14.15 -11.82 -27.22
CA ASP A 54 14.44 -11.48 -28.61
C ASP A 54 13.41 -12.07 -29.59
N GLY A 55 12.91 -11.23 -30.50
CA GLY A 55 11.92 -11.61 -31.51
C GLY A 55 10.47 -11.67 -31.00
N VAL A 56 10.22 -11.33 -29.72
CA VAL A 56 8.86 -11.18 -29.18
C VAL A 56 8.44 -9.72 -29.28
N ASP A 57 7.44 -9.45 -30.11
CA ASP A 57 6.77 -8.15 -30.18
C ASP A 57 5.33 -8.31 -29.67
N VAL A 58 4.99 -7.58 -28.60
CA VAL A 58 3.65 -7.54 -28.03
C VAL A 58 3.22 -6.10 -27.79
N PRO A 59 1.96 -5.75 -28.07
CA PRO A 59 1.47 -4.41 -27.76
C PRO A 59 1.61 -4.11 -26.25
N ARG A 60 2.08 -2.92 -25.91
CA ARG A 60 2.21 -2.44 -24.52
C ARG A 60 0.98 -2.71 -23.65
N ALA A 61 -0.22 -2.59 -24.23
CA ALA A 61 -1.47 -2.88 -23.52
C ALA A 61 -1.52 -4.30 -22.94
N VAL A 62 -0.93 -5.29 -23.61
CA VAL A 62 -0.84 -6.68 -23.16
C VAL A 62 0.06 -6.80 -21.93
N LEU A 63 1.18 -6.07 -21.89
CA LEU A 63 2.11 -6.05 -20.75
C LEU A 63 1.44 -5.49 -19.49
N LEU A 64 0.50 -4.55 -19.66
CA LEU A 64 -0.27 -3.95 -18.57
C LEU A 64 -1.43 -4.83 -18.07
N LEU A 65 -1.81 -5.89 -18.80
CA LEU A 65 -2.91 -6.76 -18.39
C LEU A 65 -2.62 -7.48 -17.08
N ASN A 66 -1.40 -7.99 -16.90
CA ASN A 66 -1.03 -8.70 -15.69
C ASN A 66 -1.19 -7.83 -14.42
N PRO A 67 -0.54 -6.65 -14.31
CA PRO A 67 -0.75 -5.79 -13.14
C PRO A 67 -2.19 -5.30 -13.02
N ALA A 68 -2.92 -5.08 -14.12
CA ALA A 68 -4.34 -4.70 -14.06
C ALA A 68 -5.21 -5.81 -13.44
N ILE A 69 -4.98 -7.07 -13.81
CA ILE A 69 -5.68 -8.24 -13.24
C ILE A 69 -5.34 -8.38 -11.75
N LEU A 70 -4.07 -8.20 -11.37
CA LEU A 70 -3.66 -8.24 -9.98
C LEU A 70 -4.35 -7.15 -9.15
N VAL A 71 -4.43 -5.92 -9.66
CA VAL A 71 -5.14 -4.81 -9.00
C VAL A 71 -6.63 -5.11 -8.89
N LEU A 72 -7.26 -5.68 -9.91
CA LEU A 72 -8.65 -6.11 -9.86
C LEU A 72 -8.86 -7.12 -8.72
N VAL A 73 -8.09 -8.22 -8.73
CA VAL A 73 -8.18 -9.27 -7.71
C VAL A 73 -7.94 -8.71 -6.32
N ALA A 74 -6.88 -7.91 -6.13
CA ALA A 74 -6.54 -7.32 -4.84
C ALA A 74 -7.61 -6.35 -4.33
N SER A 75 -8.23 -5.56 -5.22
CA SER A 75 -9.30 -4.61 -4.86
C SER A 75 -10.52 -5.32 -4.28
N PHE A 76 -10.95 -6.41 -4.93
CA PHE A 76 -12.06 -7.25 -4.44
C PHE A 76 -11.68 -8.07 -3.20
N ALA A 77 -10.46 -8.63 -3.19
CA ALA A 77 -9.96 -9.40 -2.05
C ALA A 77 -9.88 -8.53 -0.79
N GLY A 78 -9.37 -7.30 -0.89
CA GLY A 78 -9.33 -6.35 0.21
C GLY A 78 -10.72 -5.86 0.62
N TRP A 79 -11.61 -5.55 -0.32
CA TRP A 79 -13.00 -5.21 -0.01
C TRP A 79 -13.70 -6.30 0.81
N PHE A 80 -13.42 -7.57 0.48
CA PHE A 80 -13.93 -8.70 1.25
C PHE A 80 -13.20 -8.85 2.59
N ALA A 81 -11.87 -8.85 2.60
CA ALA A 81 -11.10 -9.27 3.77
C ALA A 81 -10.86 -8.16 4.79
N ALA A 82 -10.59 -6.93 4.35
CA ALA A 82 -10.17 -5.81 5.20
C ALA A 82 -11.20 -5.51 6.31
N PRO A 83 -12.51 -5.31 6.03
CA PRO A 83 -13.48 -5.01 7.08
C PRO A 83 -13.64 -6.16 8.08
N ARG A 84 -13.47 -7.41 7.63
CA ARG A 84 -13.54 -8.61 8.48
C ARG A 84 -12.29 -8.77 9.35
N ALA A 85 -11.16 -8.28 8.87
CA ALA A 85 -9.93 -8.13 9.61
C ALA A 85 -9.86 -6.79 10.39
N GLY A 86 -10.91 -5.97 10.38
CA GLY A 86 -10.96 -4.63 11.01
C GLY A 86 -9.87 -3.68 10.50
N LEU A 87 -9.58 -3.75 9.20
CA LEU A 87 -8.71 -2.85 8.44
C LEU A 87 -9.60 -2.02 7.51
N HIS A 88 -9.16 -0.81 7.18
CA HIS A 88 -10.03 0.22 6.60
C HIS A 88 -9.30 1.08 5.57
N ALA A 89 -10.08 1.68 4.67
CA ALA A 89 -9.66 2.75 3.76
C ALA A 89 -10.45 4.03 4.12
N PRO A 90 -10.15 4.68 5.27
CA PRO A 90 -11.03 5.66 5.90
C PRO A 90 -11.29 6.91 5.04
N VAL A 91 -10.35 7.31 4.19
CA VAL A 91 -10.56 8.48 3.31
C VAL A 91 -11.57 8.15 2.23
N LEU A 92 -11.41 7.00 1.56
CA LEU A 92 -12.33 6.52 0.53
C LEU A 92 -13.69 6.13 1.11
N GLU A 93 -13.72 5.47 2.27
CA GLU A 93 -14.95 5.08 2.97
C GLU A 93 -15.81 6.32 3.30
N GLU A 94 -15.23 7.34 3.94
CA GLU A 94 -15.98 8.55 4.30
C GLU A 94 -16.32 9.42 3.08
N ALA A 95 -15.45 9.48 2.07
CA ALA A 95 -15.75 10.13 0.80
C ALA A 95 -16.99 9.53 0.12
N LEU A 96 -17.09 8.20 0.09
CA LEU A 96 -18.17 7.49 -0.59
C LEU A 96 -19.48 7.52 0.21
N VAL A 97 -19.42 7.51 1.55
CA VAL A 97 -20.60 7.45 2.41
C VAL A 97 -21.17 8.85 2.68
N ARG A 98 -20.31 9.81 3.04
CA ARG A 98 -20.71 11.13 3.52
C ARG A 98 -20.32 12.27 2.59
N GLY A 99 -19.48 12.02 1.59
CA GLY A 99 -18.90 13.09 0.76
C GLY A 99 -17.83 13.91 1.48
N ASP A 100 -17.40 13.52 2.68
CA ASP A 100 -16.34 14.20 3.44
C ASP A 100 -15.15 13.27 3.66
N TRP A 101 -13.98 13.69 3.22
CA TRP A 101 -12.71 12.95 3.31
C TRP A 101 -11.65 13.71 4.10
N ARG A 102 -11.95 14.92 4.55
CA ARG A 102 -10.95 15.87 5.05
C ARG A 102 -10.41 15.44 6.40
N LEU A 103 -11.28 14.99 7.30
CA LEU A 103 -10.89 14.56 8.65
C LEU A 103 -9.99 13.32 8.62
N PRO A 104 -10.36 12.19 7.97
CA PRO A 104 -9.47 11.03 7.90
C PRO A 104 -8.17 11.34 7.17
N LEU A 105 -8.19 12.18 6.12
CA LEU A 105 -6.97 12.60 5.44
C LEU A 105 -6.05 13.36 6.39
N ARG A 106 -6.55 14.38 7.10
CA ARG A 106 -5.76 15.15 8.09
C ARG A 106 -5.16 14.24 9.15
N ALA A 107 -5.90 13.23 9.60
CA ALA A 107 -5.39 12.23 10.52
C ALA A 107 -4.29 11.36 9.92
N ALA A 108 -4.30 11.10 8.61
CA ALA A 108 -3.27 10.33 7.92
C ALA A 108 -1.97 11.11 7.67
N LEU A 109 -2.06 12.43 7.42
CA LEU A 109 -0.93 13.24 6.92
C LEU A 109 0.32 13.22 7.81
N MET A 110 0.22 13.56 9.10
CA MET A 110 1.41 13.64 9.97
C MET A 110 2.12 12.28 10.15
N PRO A 111 1.41 11.18 10.45
CA PRO A 111 2.02 9.85 10.45
C PRO A 111 2.64 9.46 9.10
N ALA A 112 1.97 9.78 7.98
CA ALA A 112 2.47 9.47 6.65
C ALA A 112 3.72 10.27 6.28
N LEU A 113 3.79 11.54 6.67
CA LEU A 113 4.98 12.38 6.53
C LEU A 113 6.17 11.79 7.31
N PHE A 114 5.96 11.42 8.57
CA PHE A 114 7.00 10.81 9.39
C PHE A 114 7.52 9.52 8.78
N VAL A 115 6.62 8.60 8.42
CA VAL A 115 6.97 7.34 7.77
C VAL A 115 7.65 7.58 6.40
N GLY A 116 7.18 8.57 5.65
CA GLY A 116 7.78 8.97 4.37
C GLY A 116 9.23 9.43 4.52
N VAL A 117 9.55 10.22 5.55
CA VAL A 117 10.92 10.64 5.88
C VAL A 117 11.79 9.45 6.29
N VAL A 118 11.28 8.55 7.14
CA VAL A 118 12.03 7.33 7.49
C VAL A 118 12.33 6.51 6.24
N GLY A 119 11.33 6.34 5.36
CA GLY A 119 11.52 5.60 4.12
C GLY A 119 12.48 6.27 3.15
N MET A 120 12.47 7.61 3.08
CA MET A 120 13.47 8.38 2.33
C MET A 120 14.88 8.06 2.82
N VAL A 121 15.12 8.10 4.14
CA VAL A 121 16.44 7.80 4.71
C VAL A 121 16.87 6.37 4.36
N THR A 122 15.95 5.40 4.46
CA THR A 122 16.23 4.02 4.04
C THR A 122 16.59 3.92 2.57
N LEU A 123 15.87 4.61 1.68
CA LEU A 123 16.13 4.59 0.23
C LEU A 123 17.45 5.27 -0.12
N LEU A 124 17.79 6.38 0.53
CA LEU A 124 19.09 7.06 0.36
C LEU A 124 20.24 6.19 0.86
N ALA A 125 20.09 5.52 2.02
CA ALA A 125 21.09 4.59 2.54
C ALA A 125 21.29 3.39 1.60
N TYR A 126 20.20 2.81 1.10
CA TYR A 126 20.26 1.74 0.09
C TYR A 126 21.02 2.20 -1.17
N GLY A 127 20.68 3.39 -1.68
CA GLY A 127 21.38 3.97 -2.84
C GLY A 127 22.86 4.20 -2.58
N ALA A 128 23.23 4.75 -1.41
CA ALA A 128 24.63 4.98 -1.05
C ALA A 128 25.46 3.69 -0.97
N ILE A 129 24.85 2.58 -0.52
CA ILE A 129 25.52 1.27 -0.42
C ILE A 129 25.68 0.62 -1.80
N THR A 130 24.71 0.81 -2.71
CA THR A 130 24.59 0.03 -3.95
C THR A 130 25.00 0.77 -5.22
N ALA A 131 25.05 2.11 -5.21
CA ALA A 131 25.24 2.92 -6.43
C ALA A 131 26.53 2.58 -7.19
N SER A 132 27.66 2.44 -6.48
CA SER A 132 28.94 2.09 -7.13
C SER A 132 28.91 0.70 -7.75
N TYR A 133 28.21 -0.24 -7.12
CA TYR A 133 28.07 -1.61 -7.60
C TYR A 133 27.18 -1.68 -8.85
N PHE A 134 26.01 -1.03 -8.84
CA PHE A 134 25.16 -0.96 -10.03
C PHE A 134 25.86 -0.25 -11.20
N ALA A 135 26.63 0.81 -10.92
CA ALA A 135 27.42 1.51 -11.94
C ALA A 135 28.51 0.61 -12.55
N SER A 136 29.21 -0.21 -11.74
CA SER A 136 30.24 -1.13 -12.27
C SER A 136 29.67 -2.26 -13.12
N GLU A 137 28.42 -2.65 -12.86
CA GLU A 137 27.71 -3.71 -13.60
C GLU A 137 26.94 -3.14 -14.81
N GLY A 138 27.04 -1.83 -15.10
CA GLY A 138 26.33 -1.18 -16.20
C GLY A 138 24.81 -1.19 -16.07
N ALA A 139 24.30 -1.41 -14.85
CA ALA A 139 22.88 -1.55 -14.58
C ALA A 139 22.28 -0.19 -14.22
N GLU A 140 21.64 0.46 -15.20
CA GLU A 140 20.90 1.70 -14.99
C GLU A 140 19.38 1.48 -15.09
N MET A 141 18.66 1.85 -14.03
CA MET A 141 17.19 1.96 -14.08
C MET A 141 16.75 3.26 -13.42
N ALA A 142 16.62 4.30 -14.23
CA ALA A 142 15.95 5.51 -13.84
C ALA A 142 14.45 5.38 -14.12
N GLN A 143 13.67 5.09 -13.08
CA GLN A 143 12.21 5.16 -13.19
C GLN A 143 11.75 6.62 -13.02
N PRO A 144 10.83 7.11 -13.88
CA PRO A 144 10.24 8.43 -13.70
C PRO A 144 9.60 8.56 -12.31
N LEU A 145 9.74 9.74 -11.68
CA LEU A 145 9.14 10.01 -10.36
C LEU A 145 7.63 9.71 -10.35
N ALA A 146 6.93 10.03 -11.46
CA ALA A 146 5.53 9.73 -11.62
C ALA A 146 5.22 8.23 -11.44
N THR A 147 5.99 7.33 -12.07
CA THR A 147 5.80 5.88 -11.94
C THR A 147 6.11 5.39 -10.52
N ARG A 148 7.16 5.92 -9.89
CA ARG A 148 7.50 5.58 -8.49
C ARG A 148 6.39 5.98 -7.52
N MET A 149 5.78 7.16 -7.72
CA MET A 149 4.69 7.63 -6.87
C MET A 149 3.35 6.95 -7.16
N LEU A 150 3.02 6.73 -8.43
CA LEU A 150 1.74 6.16 -8.84
C LEU A 150 1.76 4.63 -8.73
N TYR A 151 2.70 3.94 -9.35
CA TYR A 151 2.78 2.48 -9.22
C TYR A 151 3.28 2.08 -7.83
N GLY A 152 4.44 2.58 -7.41
CA GLY A 152 5.00 2.27 -6.09
C GLY A 152 4.09 2.75 -4.95
N GLY A 153 3.77 4.04 -4.94
CA GLY A 153 2.95 4.61 -3.87
C GLY A 153 1.50 4.15 -3.83
N ILE A 154 0.85 3.86 -4.97
CA ILE A 154 -0.57 3.48 -5.00
C ILE A 154 -0.76 2.00 -5.29
N THR A 155 -0.32 1.52 -6.46
CA THR A 155 -0.58 0.15 -6.90
C THR A 155 -0.02 -0.89 -5.93
N GLU A 156 1.23 -0.74 -5.48
CA GLU A 156 1.83 -1.71 -4.56
C GLU A 156 1.11 -1.76 -3.21
N GLU A 157 0.63 -0.63 -2.70
CA GLU A 157 -0.18 -0.58 -1.48
C GLU A 157 -1.55 -1.23 -1.66
N VAL A 158 -2.20 -1.05 -2.81
CA VAL A 158 -3.45 -1.77 -3.15
C VAL A 158 -3.20 -3.28 -3.20
N LEU A 159 -2.13 -3.72 -3.85
CA LEU A 159 -1.81 -5.14 -3.96
C LEU A 159 -1.49 -5.74 -2.59
N LEU A 160 -0.62 -5.09 -1.83
CA LEU A 160 0.00 -5.69 -0.66
C LEU A 160 -0.74 -5.41 0.64
N ARG A 161 -1.22 -4.18 0.85
CA ARG A 161 -1.87 -3.79 2.11
C ARG A 161 -3.35 -4.08 2.01
N TRP A 162 -4.01 -3.49 1.01
CA TRP A 162 -5.42 -3.71 0.82
C TRP A 162 -5.75 -5.17 0.49
N GLY A 163 -5.12 -5.75 -0.54
CA GLY A 163 -5.34 -7.13 -0.95
C GLY A 163 -4.69 -8.17 -0.04
N MET A 164 -3.38 -8.37 -0.18
CA MET A 164 -2.64 -9.50 0.40
C MET A 164 -2.70 -9.53 1.94
N MET A 165 -2.28 -8.45 2.60
CA MET A 165 -2.22 -8.37 4.07
C MET A 165 -3.60 -8.56 4.69
N SER A 166 -4.66 -7.99 4.11
CA SER A 166 -6.02 -8.17 4.62
C SER A 166 -6.50 -9.62 4.53
N VAL A 167 -6.21 -10.31 3.42
CA VAL A 167 -6.53 -11.73 3.25
C VAL A 167 -5.77 -12.58 4.26
N LEU A 168 -4.45 -12.38 4.38
CA LEU A 168 -3.61 -13.09 5.34
C LEU A 168 -4.12 -12.88 6.78
N ALA A 169 -4.42 -11.63 7.15
CA ALA A 169 -4.97 -11.31 8.46
C ALA A 169 -6.29 -12.04 8.72
N LEU A 170 -7.20 -12.07 7.74
CA LEU A 170 -8.46 -12.79 7.86
C LEU A 170 -8.27 -14.30 8.03
N LEU A 171 -7.33 -14.91 7.28
CA LEU A 171 -7.02 -16.34 7.41
C LEU A 171 -6.46 -16.66 8.80
N LEU A 172 -5.55 -15.83 9.31
CA LEU A 172 -4.97 -15.99 10.65
C LEU A 172 -6.01 -15.82 11.75
N LEU A 173 -6.97 -14.90 11.59
CA LEU A 173 -8.11 -14.77 12.49
C LEU A 173 -9.01 -16.01 12.46
N LYS A 174 -9.21 -16.65 11.30
CA LYS A 174 -10.02 -17.88 11.17
C LYS A 174 -9.41 -19.08 11.88
N VAL A 175 -8.07 -19.16 11.94
CA VAL A 175 -7.35 -20.15 12.76
C VAL A 175 -7.20 -19.70 14.22
N ARG A 176 -7.99 -18.71 14.65
CA ARG A 176 -8.12 -18.21 16.02
C ARG A 176 -6.86 -17.59 16.61
N LEU A 177 -5.96 -17.05 15.79
CA LEU A 177 -4.89 -16.19 16.34
C LEU A 177 -5.51 -14.95 17.01
N PRO A 178 -4.95 -14.48 18.14
CA PRO A 178 -5.30 -13.18 18.70
C PRO A 178 -5.13 -12.08 17.63
N ARG A 179 -6.06 -11.13 17.59
CA ARG A 179 -6.11 -10.10 16.53
C ARG A 179 -4.78 -9.39 16.32
N ALA A 180 -4.11 -8.97 17.39
CA ALA A 180 -2.82 -8.29 17.29
C ALA A 180 -1.75 -9.19 16.63
N ALA A 181 -1.68 -10.46 17.02
CA ALA A 181 -0.76 -11.42 16.42
C ALA A 181 -1.09 -11.67 14.95
N ALA A 182 -2.38 -11.87 14.62
CA ALA A 182 -2.82 -12.06 13.23
C ALA A 182 -2.44 -10.88 12.32
N LEU A 183 -2.64 -9.65 12.78
CA LEU A 183 -2.32 -8.44 12.01
C LEU A 183 -0.81 -8.27 11.82
N TRP A 184 -0.01 -8.44 12.87
CA TRP A 184 1.45 -8.32 12.77
C TRP A 184 2.07 -9.44 11.92
N THR A 185 1.62 -10.68 12.09
CA THR A 185 2.09 -11.79 11.26
C THR A 185 1.70 -11.57 9.79
N ALA A 186 0.47 -11.13 9.50
CA ALA A 186 0.06 -10.79 8.13
C ALA A 186 0.91 -9.65 7.54
N ASN A 187 1.21 -8.62 8.33
CA ASN A 187 2.08 -7.51 7.92
C ASN A 187 3.49 -8.02 7.54
N ILE A 188 4.11 -8.82 8.42
CA ILE A 188 5.46 -9.36 8.18
C ILE A 188 5.47 -10.26 6.94
N LEU A 189 4.49 -11.14 6.77
CA LEU A 189 4.40 -12.01 5.60
C LEU A 189 4.22 -11.20 4.31
N ALA A 190 3.31 -10.21 4.30
CA ALA A 190 3.11 -9.33 3.15
C ALA A 190 4.38 -8.53 2.82
N ALA A 191 5.11 -8.07 3.84
CA ALA A 191 6.37 -7.34 3.68
C ALA A 191 7.49 -8.23 3.11
N VAL A 192 7.59 -9.49 3.52
CA VAL A 192 8.54 -10.44 2.91
C VAL A 192 8.19 -10.68 1.44
N LEU A 193 6.91 -10.90 1.13
CA LEU A 193 6.44 -11.03 -0.25
C LEU A 193 6.72 -9.77 -1.08
N PHE A 194 6.64 -8.58 -0.47
CA PHE A 194 7.03 -7.33 -1.10
C PHE A 194 8.49 -7.33 -1.54
N GLY A 195 9.40 -7.68 -0.63
CA GLY A 195 10.82 -7.73 -0.95
C GLY A 195 11.17 -8.81 -1.97
N LEU A 196 10.53 -9.98 -1.90
CA LEU A 196 10.67 -11.01 -2.93
C LEU A 196 10.12 -10.55 -4.29
N GLY A 197 9.04 -9.76 -4.30
CA GLY A 197 8.45 -9.19 -5.51
C GLY A 197 9.38 -8.23 -6.27
N HIS A 198 10.46 -7.77 -5.64
CA HIS A 198 11.49 -6.94 -6.27
C HIS A 198 12.62 -7.74 -6.92
N PHE A 199 12.67 -9.06 -6.74
CA PHE A 199 13.71 -9.88 -7.35
C PHE A 199 13.61 -9.96 -8.88
N PRO A 200 12.44 -10.13 -9.51
CA PRO A 200 12.36 -10.19 -10.97
C PRO A 200 13.01 -9.00 -11.66
N ILE A 201 12.77 -7.79 -11.15
CA ILE A 201 13.37 -6.58 -11.75
C ILE A 201 14.88 -6.48 -11.46
N LEU A 202 15.35 -6.98 -10.31
CA LEU A 202 16.79 -7.09 -10.05
C LEU A 202 17.45 -8.05 -11.05
N PHE A 203 16.89 -9.23 -11.27
CA PHE A 203 17.41 -10.21 -12.22
C PHE A 203 17.33 -9.73 -13.67
N ALA A 204 16.37 -8.86 -14.01
CA ALA A 204 16.27 -8.27 -15.34
C ALA A 204 17.44 -7.34 -15.68
N VAL A 205 17.98 -6.63 -14.69
CA VAL A 205 19.12 -5.71 -14.90
C VAL A 205 20.46 -6.26 -14.46
N MET A 206 20.45 -7.31 -13.65
CA MET A 206 21.64 -7.98 -13.14
C MET A 206 21.38 -9.48 -13.13
N PRO A 207 21.77 -10.23 -14.18
CA PRO A 207 21.45 -11.65 -14.30
C PRO A 207 21.97 -12.52 -13.16
N ASP A 208 23.13 -12.19 -12.58
CA ASP A 208 23.80 -12.95 -11.53
C ASP A 208 24.07 -12.09 -10.28
N PRO A 209 23.03 -11.61 -9.55
CA PRO A 209 23.22 -10.74 -8.41
C PRO A 209 23.82 -11.52 -7.23
N PRO A 210 24.84 -10.98 -6.54
CA PRO A 210 25.48 -11.66 -5.42
C PRO A 210 24.50 -11.77 -4.23
N LEU A 211 24.69 -12.80 -3.40
CA LEU A 211 23.79 -13.09 -2.27
C LEU A 211 23.60 -11.91 -1.31
N TRP A 212 24.64 -11.11 -1.08
CA TRP A 212 24.55 -9.93 -0.21
C TRP A 212 23.58 -8.88 -0.77
N LEU A 213 23.51 -8.72 -2.10
CA LEU A 213 22.61 -7.77 -2.75
C LEU A 213 21.17 -8.28 -2.70
N LEU A 214 20.96 -9.58 -2.94
CA LEU A 214 19.64 -10.22 -2.74
C LEU A 214 19.13 -10.03 -1.31
N ALA A 215 19.99 -10.27 -0.32
CA ALA A 215 19.67 -10.06 1.08
C ALA A 215 19.35 -8.60 1.40
N LEU A 216 20.12 -7.66 0.84
CA LEU A 216 19.89 -6.23 1.03
C LEU A 216 18.59 -5.74 0.37
N VAL A 217 18.30 -6.16 -0.87
CA VAL A 217 17.04 -5.86 -1.58
C VAL A 217 15.85 -6.40 -0.80
N LEU A 218 15.94 -7.64 -0.32
CA LEU A 218 14.90 -8.22 0.52
C LEU A 218 14.73 -7.43 1.82
N ALA A 219 15.82 -7.12 2.51
CA ALA A 219 15.78 -6.42 3.80
C ALA A 219 15.25 -4.99 3.69
N ALA A 220 15.72 -4.22 2.69
CA ALA A 220 15.28 -2.84 2.48
C ALA A 220 13.78 -2.78 2.15
N ASN A 221 13.33 -3.60 1.20
CA ASN A 221 11.93 -3.64 0.81
C ASN A 221 11.04 -4.23 1.91
N ALA A 222 11.42 -5.34 2.55
CA ALA A 222 10.62 -5.88 3.66
C ALA A 222 10.59 -4.93 4.87
N GLY A 223 11.67 -4.20 5.15
CA GLY A 223 11.72 -3.19 6.20
C GLY A 223 10.70 -2.05 5.97
N LEU A 224 10.73 -1.44 4.78
CA LEU A 224 9.70 -0.47 4.35
C LEU A 224 8.31 -1.12 4.32
N GLY A 225 8.27 -2.37 3.86
CA GLY A 225 7.16 -3.31 3.88
C GLY A 225 6.37 -3.26 5.18
N VAL A 226 7.06 -3.61 6.26
CA VAL A 226 6.55 -3.66 7.63
C VAL A 226 6.11 -2.28 8.10
N LEU A 227 6.84 -1.22 7.74
CA LEU A 227 6.54 0.15 8.17
C LEU A 227 5.24 0.67 7.55
N PHE A 228 5.05 0.52 6.23
CA PHE A 228 3.82 0.91 5.55
C PHE A 228 2.64 0.04 5.99
N GLY A 229 2.85 -1.27 6.18
CA GLY A 229 1.80 -2.15 6.70
C GLY A 229 1.44 -1.84 8.16
N TRP A 230 2.40 -1.42 8.99
CA TRP A 230 2.10 -0.89 10.33
C TRP A 230 1.23 0.36 10.25
N LEU A 231 1.57 1.29 9.35
CA LEU A 231 0.78 2.50 9.16
C LEU A 231 -0.63 2.17 8.66
N TYR A 232 -0.79 1.19 7.77
CA TYR A 232 -2.08 0.67 7.32
C TYR A 232 -2.93 0.16 8.49
N MET A 233 -2.37 -0.63 9.42
CA MET A 233 -3.09 -1.10 10.61
C MET A 233 -3.56 0.04 11.52
N ARG A 234 -2.82 1.17 11.54
CA ARG A 234 -3.04 2.27 12.48
C ARG A 234 -3.89 3.39 11.91
N ARG A 235 -3.81 3.64 10.61
CA ARG A 235 -4.36 4.83 9.93
C ARG A 235 -5.07 4.53 8.61
N GLY A 236 -5.06 3.28 8.14
CA GLY A 236 -5.76 2.87 6.94
C GLY A 236 -4.97 3.02 5.64
N LEU A 237 -5.57 2.58 4.54
CA LEU A 237 -4.89 2.36 3.26
C LEU A 237 -4.23 3.63 2.72
N GLU A 238 -4.94 4.76 2.77
CA GLU A 238 -4.49 6.01 2.18
C GLU A 238 -3.30 6.60 2.95
N ALA A 239 -3.17 6.33 4.25
CA ALA A 239 -1.99 6.71 5.00
C ALA A 239 -0.74 5.97 4.51
N ALA A 240 -0.86 4.66 4.22
CA ALA A 240 0.24 3.87 3.66
C ALA A 240 0.60 4.35 2.24
N ILE A 241 -0.41 4.63 1.40
CA ILE A 241 -0.23 5.19 0.05
C ILE A 241 0.55 6.51 0.09
N ILE A 242 0.10 7.46 0.92
CA ILE A 242 0.74 8.77 1.04
C ILE A 242 2.18 8.60 1.53
N ALA A 243 2.41 7.77 2.55
CA ALA A 243 3.74 7.58 3.10
C ALA A 243 4.72 7.00 2.09
N HIS A 244 4.29 6.00 1.33
CA HIS A 244 5.11 5.35 0.31
C HIS A 244 5.40 6.30 -0.87
N ALA A 245 4.40 7.02 -1.38
CA ALA A 245 4.62 8.04 -2.39
C ALA A 245 5.60 9.13 -1.92
N LEU A 246 5.48 9.56 -0.66
CA LEU A 246 6.39 10.55 -0.06
C LEU A 246 7.82 10.04 0.10
N THR A 247 8.02 8.75 0.38
CA THR A 247 9.36 8.14 0.39
C THR A 247 10.10 8.39 -0.92
N HIS A 248 9.44 8.18 -2.07
CA HIS A 248 10.04 8.45 -3.37
C HIS A 248 10.21 9.94 -3.65
N LEU A 249 9.17 10.75 -3.38
CA LEU A 249 9.21 12.19 -3.62
C LEU A 249 10.36 12.84 -2.85
N PHE A 250 10.50 12.55 -1.56
CA PHE A 250 11.54 13.13 -0.73
C PHE A 250 12.93 12.66 -1.15
N ALA A 251 13.11 11.37 -1.45
CA ALA A 251 14.41 10.85 -1.87
C ALA A 251 14.88 11.49 -3.17
N VAL A 252 14.01 11.59 -4.18
CA VAL A 252 14.33 12.25 -5.45
C VAL A 252 14.63 13.74 -5.24
N SER A 253 13.85 14.42 -4.39
CA SER A 253 14.06 15.85 -4.10
C SER A 253 15.42 16.10 -3.45
N VAL A 254 15.82 15.27 -2.47
CA VAL A 254 17.13 15.37 -1.82
C VAL A 254 18.25 15.10 -2.83
N MET A 255 18.13 14.03 -3.65
CA MET A 255 19.14 13.73 -4.67
C MET A 255 19.29 14.85 -5.70
N ALA A 256 18.18 15.49 -6.10
CA ALA A 256 18.21 16.62 -7.03
C ALA A 256 18.95 17.85 -6.44
N VAL A 257 18.75 18.12 -5.14
CA VAL A 257 19.48 19.20 -4.45
C VAL A 257 20.96 18.87 -4.35
N LEU A 258 21.32 17.64 -3.99
CA LEU A 258 22.71 17.21 -3.88
C LEU A 258 23.45 17.26 -5.23
N ALA A 259 22.76 16.98 -6.33
CA ALA A 259 23.34 17.06 -7.67
C ALA A 259 23.53 18.50 -8.19
N ALA A 260 22.90 19.49 -7.54
CA ALA A 260 22.97 20.90 -7.94
C ALA A 260 24.04 21.71 -7.17
N ILE A 261 24.74 21.08 -6.22
CA ILE A 261 25.80 21.66 -5.39
C ILE A 261 27.15 21.10 -5.85
#